data_AF-A0A2M8YAA6-F1
#
_entry.id   AF-A0A2M8YAA6-F1
#
_cell.length_a   1.000
_cell.length_b   1.000
_cell.length_c   1.000
_cell.angle_alpha   90.00
_cell.angle_beta   90.00
_cell.angle_gamma   90.00
#
_symmetry.space_group_name_H-M   'P 1'
#
loop_
_entity.id
_entity.type
_entity.pdbx_description
1 polymer ?
#
loop_
_entity_poly.entity_id
_entity_poly.type
_entity_poly.pdbx_seq_one_letter_code
_entity_poly.pdbx_strand_id
1 'polypeptide(L)'
;MEHVLQPLRRQLLRLAGALLCSPVLARAANNGLPRAVRQRIVATLDAPLPKVLNVHHLALIRRFHIGWSPVESGAPMLNPAHPLGKGDTVELATQAIASKDAALAAQRLMEAALLLPHFVQMADLKPGSYANGKTPFTLTARHLILLRQQSWMPLEMLGMGAQDYLAEGYWPTPSVDGKRPYGDFTNYPVEMAQALGLPVRKQANGSLTIPPALRAELQTLHHQTMPALQVLVREAGLRRNTV
;
A
#
# COMPACT_ATOMS: atom_id res chain seq x y z
N MET A 1 35.62 13.41 -17.79
CA MET A 1 34.37 14.00 -18.32
C MET A 1 33.17 13.02 -18.23
N GLU A 2 33.25 11.95 -17.44
CA GLU A 2 32.15 10.96 -17.29
C GLU A 2 31.38 11.04 -15.97
N HIS A 3 31.84 11.82 -14.98
CA HIS A 3 31.21 11.91 -13.65
C HIS A 3 29.98 12.83 -13.56
N VAL A 4 29.61 13.53 -14.65
CA VAL A 4 28.47 14.47 -14.68
C VAL A 4 27.22 13.89 -15.36
N LEU A 5 27.35 12.77 -16.08
CA LEU A 5 26.25 12.20 -16.89
C LEU A 5 25.30 11.27 -16.10
N GLN A 6 25.75 10.69 -14.98
CA GLN A 6 24.91 9.84 -14.13
C GLN A 6 23.77 10.57 -13.38
N PRO A 7 23.97 11.76 -12.77
CA PRO A 7 22.87 12.46 -12.08
C PRO A 7 21.78 12.95 -13.05
N LEU A 8 22.17 13.39 -14.26
CA LEU A 8 21.25 13.81 -15.32
C LEU A 8 20.39 12.65 -15.84
N ARG A 9 20.96 11.44 -15.97
CA ARG A 9 20.21 10.25 -16.40
C ARG A 9 19.21 9.78 -15.34
N ARG A 10 19.52 9.94 -14.05
CA ARG A 10 18.59 9.70 -12.94
C ARG A 10 17.49 10.76 -12.86
N GLN A 11 17.78 12.02 -13.14
CA GLN A 11 16.76 13.08 -13.23
C GLN A 11 15.80 12.88 -14.42
N LEU A 12 16.29 12.43 -15.56
CA LEU A 12 15.45 12.12 -16.73
C LEU A 12 14.55 10.90 -16.51
N LEU A 13 15.01 9.88 -15.76
CA LEU A 13 14.16 8.76 -15.34
C LEU A 13 13.09 9.16 -14.30
N ARG A 14 13.37 10.15 -13.44
CA ARG A 14 12.39 10.72 -12.49
C ARG A 14 11.27 11.47 -13.21
N LEU A 15 11.57 12.17 -14.30
CA LEU A 15 10.58 12.83 -15.16
C LEU A 15 9.66 11.82 -15.87
N ALA A 16 10.18 10.68 -16.32
CA ALA A 16 9.36 9.66 -16.99
C ALA A 16 8.36 8.96 -16.03
N GLY A 17 8.74 8.77 -14.76
CA GLY A 17 7.83 8.25 -13.73
C GLY A 17 6.74 9.24 -13.31
N ALA A 18 7.06 10.54 -13.29
CA ALA A 18 6.10 11.61 -12.98
C ALA A 18 5.12 11.90 -14.13
N LEU A 19 5.53 11.67 -15.39
CA LEU A 19 4.73 11.96 -16.59
C LEU A 19 3.62 10.94 -16.89
N LEU A 20 3.52 9.83 -16.15
CA LEU A 20 2.41 8.87 -16.25
C LEU A 20 1.24 9.20 -15.30
N CYS A 21 1.35 10.24 -14.49
CA CYS A 21 0.24 10.83 -13.74
C CYS A 21 -0.14 12.16 -14.41
N SER A 22 -1.36 12.23 -14.95
CA SER A 22 -1.84 13.34 -15.76
C SER A 22 -1.61 14.72 -15.11
N PRO A 23 -1.37 15.79 -15.90
CA PRO A 23 -1.12 17.17 -15.43
C PRO A 23 -2.29 17.81 -14.63
N VAL A 24 -3.37 17.06 -14.38
CA VAL A 24 -4.47 17.43 -13.48
C VAL A 24 -4.07 17.32 -12.00
N LEU A 25 -2.99 16.60 -11.67
CA LEU A 25 -2.50 16.49 -10.28
C LEU A 25 -1.57 17.64 -9.84
N ALA A 26 -1.09 18.48 -10.77
CA ALA A 26 -0.23 19.62 -10.46
C ALA A 26 -0.94 20.77 -9.72
N ARG A 27 -2.26 20.69 -9.51
CA ARG A 27 -3.07 21.73 -8.84
C ARG A 27 -3.51 21.40 -7.40
N ALA A 28 -3.19 20.22 -6.88
CA ALA A 28 -3.56 19.83 -5.52
C ALA A 28 -2.59 20.31 -4.42
N ALA A 29 -1.43 20.86 -4.79
CA ALA A 29 -0.36 21.23 -3.85
C ALA A 29 -0.28 22.73 -3.52
N ASN A 30 -1.37 23.50 -3.68
CA ASN A 30 -1.31 24.96 -3.48
C ASN A 30 -1.49 25.45 -2.03
N ASN A 31 -1.44 24.55 -1.04
CA ASN A 31 -1.17 24.89 0.37
C ASN A 31 -0.30 23.78 0.95
N GLY A 32 1.03 23.91 0.85
CA GLY A 32 1.95 22.94 1.43
C GLY A 32 1.63 22.70 2.91
N LEU A 33 1.73 21.45 3.38
CA LEU A 33 1.45 21.07 4.76
C LEU A 33 2.14 22.04 5.76
N PRO A 34 1.45 22.48 6.83
CA PRO A 34 2.06 23.34 7.84
C PRO A 34 3.37 22.75 8.36
N ARG A 35 4.37 23.60 8.66
CA ARG A 35 5.71 23.14 9.08
C ARG A 35 5.65 22.15 10.25
N ALA A 36 4.82 22.43 11.26
CA ALA A 36 4.65 21.55 12.41
C ALA A 36 4.11 20.17 12.03
N VAL A 37 3.18 20.10 11.07
CA VAL A 37 2.62 18.84 10.55
C VAL A 37 3.70 18.06 9.81
N ARG A 38 4.46 18.70 8.91
CA ARG A 38 5.57 18.05 8.19
C ARG A 38 6.64 17.50 9.13
N GLN A 39 7.08 18.31 10.09
CA GLN A 39 8.06 17.88 11.09
C GLN A 39 7.55 16.70 11.91
N ARG A 40 6.26 16.70 12.26
CA ARG A 40 5.64 15.59 12.99
C ARG A 40 5.59 14.30 12.16
N ILE A 41 5.26 14.38 10.87
CA ILE A 41 5.27 13.24 9.96
C ILE A 41 6.67 12.62 9.92
N VAL A 42 7.70 13.43 9.66
CA VAL A 42 9.08 12.94 9.55
C VAL A 42 9.56 12.32 10.86
N ALA A 43 9.34 13.00 11.99
CA ALA A 43 9.67 12.45 13.30
C ALA A 43 8.93 11.14 13.63
N THR A 44 7.74 10.93 13.06
CA THR A 44 6.98 9.68 13.24
C THR A 44 7.60 8.54 12.45
N LEU A 45 8.10 8.81 11.24
CA LEU A 45 8.75 7.81 10.39
C LEU A 45 10.14 7.41 10.92
N ASP A 46 10.82 8.34 11.61
CA ASP A 46 12.10 8.07 12.29
C ASP A 46 11.92 7.38 13.65
N ALA A 47 10.70 7.31 14.17
CA ALA A 47 10.41 6.72 15.47
C ALA A 47 10.15 5.19 15.36
N PRO A 48 10.38 4.42 16.44
CA PRO A 48 9.97 3.03 16.49
C PRO A 48 8.46 2.87 16.25
N LEU A 49 8.09 1.85 15.48
CA LEU A 49 6.69 1.53 15.22
C LEU A 49 5.91 1.31 16.54
N PRO A 50 4.67 1.84 16.66
CA PRO A 50 3.84 1.55 17.83
C PRO A 50 3.60 0.05 17.99
N LYS A 51 3.77 -0.46 19.20
CA LYS A 51 3.50 -1.87 19.54
C LYS A 51 2.00 -2.20 19.63
N VAL A 52 1.15 -1.17 19.70
CA VAL A 52 -0.30 -1.31 19.85
C VAL A 52 -1.03 -0.53 18.78
N LEU A 53 -1.93 -1.20 18.08
CA LEU A 53 -2.91 -0.61 17.18
C LEU A 53 -4.10 -0.10 18.00
N ASN A 54 -4.11 1.20 18.29
CA ASN A 54 -5.15 1.83 19.10
C ASN A 54 -6.40 2.19 18.29
N VAL A 55 -7.42 2.72 18.98
CA VAL A 55 -8.70 3.13 18.37
C VAL A 55 -8.55 4.19 17.28
N HIS A 56 -7.60 5.11 17.40
CA HIS A 56 -7.32 6.11 16.36
C HIS A 56 -6.72 5.47 15.11
N HIS A 57 -5.77 4.54 15.28
CA HIS A 57 -5.18 3.82 14.16
C HIS A 57 -6.24 3.02 13.41
N LEU A 58 -7.11 2.32 14.14
CA LEU A 58 -8.20 1.55 13.53
C LEU A 58 -9.22 2.45 12.81
N ALA A 59 -9.57 3.61 13.40
CA ALA A 59 -10.48 4.56 12.76
C ALA A 59 -9.92 5.11 11.43
N LEU A 60 -8.60 5.31 11.35
CA LEU A 60 -7.90 5.74 10.14
C LEU A 60 -7.78 4.61 9.12
N ILE A 61 -7.37 3.41 9.53
CA ILE A 61 -7.26 2.23 8.65
C ILE A 61 -8.59 1.95 7.94
N ARG A 62 -9.72 2.06 8.65
CA ARG A 62 -11.06 1.89 8.06
C ARG A 62 -11.40 2.87 6.94
N ARG A 63 -10.70 4.00 6.90
CA ARG A 63 -10.87 5.05 5.89
C ARG A 63 -9.78 5.00 4.81
N PHE A 64 -8.84 4.06 4.88
CA PHE A 64 -7.80 3.93 3.88
C PHE A 64 -8.37 3.74 2.49
N HIS A 65 -7.83 4.52 1.57
CA HIS A 65 -8.11 4.45 0.16
C HIS A 65 -7.00 3.63 -0.51
N ILE A 66 -7.35 2.40 -0.87
CA ILE A 66 -6.42 1.45 -1.47
C ILE A 66 -6.44 1.66 -2.99
N GLY A 67 -5.25 1.85 -3.57
CA GLY A 67 -5.03 1.97 -5.00
C GLY A 67 -4.23 0.80 -5.58
N TRP A 68 -3.90 0.92 -6.86
CA TRP A 68 -3.02 -0.01 -7.58
C TRP A 68 -1.70 0.68 -7.92
N SER A 69 -0.59 0.05 -7.55
CA SER A 69 0.74 0.41 -8.03
C SER A 69 0.93 -0.05 -9.46
N PRO A 70 1.33 0.83 -10.40
CA PRO A 70 1.60 0.43 -11.78
C PRO A 70 3.02 -0.14 -11.97
N VAL A 71 3.82 -0.27 -10.91
CA VAL A 71 5.22 -0.72 -11.00
C VAL A 71 5.27 -2.21 -11.34
N GLU A 72 5.95 -2.56 -12.43
CA GLU A 72 6.18 -3.94 -12.88
C GLU A 72 4.86 -4.71 -13.09
N SER A 73 4.58 -5.75 -12.29
CA SER A 73 3.31 -6.48 -12.35
C SER A 73 2.16 -5.72 -11.66
N GLY A 74 2.53 -4.73 -10.86
CA GLY A 74 1.66 -3.97 -9.99
C GLY A 74 1.30 -4.73 -8.71
N ALA A 75 0.74 -3.99 -7.76
CA ALA A 75 0.24 -4.54 -6.51
C ALA A 75 -0.66 -3.52 -5.79
N PRO A 76 -1.49 -3.96 -4.82
CA PRO A 76 -2.22 -3.02 -3.97
C PRO A 76 -1.29 -2.11 -3.18
N MET A 77 -1.68 -0.86 -3.01
CA MET A 77 -0.97 0.11 -2.18
C MET A 77 -1.93 1.02 -1.42
N LEU A 78 -1.50 1.60 -0.30
CA LEU A 78 -2.18 2.76 0.27
C LEU A 78 -1.90 3.95 -0.67
N ASN A 79 -2.96 4.63 -1.13
CA ASN A 79 -2.82 5.69 -2.12
C ASN A 79 -2.00 6.87 -1.55
N PRO A 80 -0.83 7.21 -2.12
CA PRO A 80 0.04 8.25 -1.57
C PRO A 80 -0.50 9.66 -1.83
N ALA A 81 -1.29 9.89 -2.88
CA ALA A 81 -1.88 11.21 -3.14
C ALA A 81 -3.04 11.50 -2.18
N HIS A 82 -3.84 10.47 -1.90
CA HIS A 82 -5.11 10.58 -1.20
C HIS A 82 -5.33 9.36 -0.30
N PRO A 83 -4.56 9.19 0.80
CA PRO A 83 -4.60 7.98 1.62
C PRO A 83 -5.93 7.78 2.33
N LEU A 84 -6.72 8.85 2.54
CA LEU A 84 -8.07 8.79 3.12
C LEU A 84 -9.18 9.09 2.09
N GLY A 85 -8.85 9.08 0.80
CA GLY A 85 -9.77 9.47 -0.28
C GLY A 85 -9.68 10.95 -0.65
N LYS A 86 -10.58 11.40 -1.52
CA LYS A 86 -10.59 12.79 -2.04
C LYS A 86 -10.87 13.79 -0.92
N GLY A 87 -10.09 14.87 -0.89
CA GLY A 87 -10.21 15.96 0.09
C GLY A 87 -8.88 16.30 0.75
N ASP A 88 -8.90 17.23 1.70
CA ASP A 88 -7.74 17.51 2.55
C ASP A 88 -7.50 16.32 3.49
N THR A 89 -6.34 15.67 3.36
CA THR A 89 -6.04 14.45 4.11
C THR A 89 -5.89 14.71 5.61
N VAL A 90 -5.38 15.88 6.01
CA VAL A 90 -5.23 16.23 7.43
C VAL A 90 -6.59 16.48 8.05
N GLU A 91 -7.48 17.19 7.37
CA GLU A 91 -8.87 17.39 7.81
C GLU A 91 -9.65 16.08 7.91
N LEU A 92 -9.49 15.18 6.94
CA LEU A 92 -10.11 13.85 7.00
C LEU A 92 -9.57 13.04 8.18
N ALA A 93 -8.27 13.15 8.48
CA ALA A 93 -7.64 12.48 9.60
C ALA A 93 -8.11 13.05 10.95
N THR A 94 -8.17 14.38 11.12
CA THR A 94 -8.67 15.03 12.34
C THR A 94 -10.11 14.63 12.63
N GLN A 95 -10.96 14.60 11.61
CA GLN A 95 -12.33 14.10 11.71
C GLN A 95 -12.39 12.62 12.09
N ALA A 96 -11.51 11.77 11.52
CA ALA A 96 -11.49 10.34 11.79
C ALA A 96 -11.18 10.00 13.25
N ILE A 97 -10.31 10.78 13.87
CA ILE A 97 -9.88 10.57 15.26
C ILE A 97 -10.56 11.53 16.25
N ALA A 98 -11.56 12.31 15.80
CA ALA A 98 -12.26 13.32 16.59
C ALA A 98 -11.32 14.28 17.35
N SER A 99 -10.25 14.74 16.68
CA SER A 99 -9.24 15.65 17.26
C SER A 99 -9.26 17.01 16.57
N LYS A 100 -8.87 18.06 17.27
CA LYS A 100 -8.58 19.39 16.68
C LYS A 100 -7.09 19.60 16.41
N ASP A 101 -6.23 18.68 16.86
CA ASP A 101 -4.78 18.75 16.64
C ASP A 101 -4.40 18.08 15.31
N ALA A 102 -4.10 18.92 14.32
CA ALA A 102 -3.68 18.51 12.99
C ALA A 102 -2.35 17.74 12.99
N ALA A 103 -1.40 18.10 13.86
CA ALA A 103 -0.11 17.41 13.92
C ALA A 103 -0.30 16.01 14.52
N LEU A 104 -1.09 15.87 15.59
CA LEU A 104 -1.46 14.57 16.15
C LEU A 104 -2.21 13.70 15.13
N ALA A 105 -3.14 14.29 14.37
CA ALA A 105 -3.86 13.56 13.33
C ALA A 105 -2.93 13.03 12.23
N ALA A 106 -1.97 13.86 11.77
CA ALA A 106 -0.96 13.43 10.82
C ALA A 106 -0.02 12.36 11.39
N GLN A 107 0.38 12.47 12.66
CA GLN A 107 1.15 11.42 13.35
C GLN A 107 0.38 10.10 13.33
N ARG A 108 -0.88 10.09 13.78
CA ARG A 108 -1.69 8.88 13.86
C ARG A 108 -1.97 8.29 12.48
N LEU A 109 -2.08 9.12 11.44
CA LEU A 109 -2.18 8.66 10.05
C LEU A 109 -0.93 7.92 9.60
N MET A 110 0.26 8.45 9.89
CA MET A 110 1.53 7.80 9.54
C MET A 110 1.76 6.51 10.33
N GLU A 111 1.48 6.52 11.63
CA GLU A 111 1.51 5.30 12.45
C GLU A 111 0.53 4.25 11.91
N ALA A 112 -0.71 4.64 11.57
CA ALA A 112 -1.70 3.74 10.98
C ALA A 112 -1.25 3.18 9.62
N ALA A 113 -0.61 4.01 8.79
CA ALA A 113 -0.08 3.59 7.50
C ALA A 113 1.03 2.54 7.67
N LEU A 114 2.00 2.80 8.56
CA LEU A 114 3.07 1.86 8.88
C LEU A 114 2.55 0.56 9.55
N LEU A 115 1.42 0.64 10.26
CA LEU A 115 0.76 -0.53 10.87
C LEU A 115 -0.08 -1.34 9.87
N LEU A 116 -0.33 -0.86 8.65
CA LEU A 116 -1.16 -1.55 7.66
C LEU A 116 -0.70 -3.00 7.38
N PRO A 117 0.60 -3.29 7.15
CA PRO A 117 1.05 -4.67 6.95
C PRO A 117 0.71 -5.57 8.15
N HIS A 118 0.90 -5.07 9.38
CA HIS A 118 0.57 -5.79 10.60
C HIS A 118 -0.94 -5.98 10.79
N PHE A 119 -1.73 -4.95 10.47
CA PHE A 119 -3.18 -5.04 10.46
C PHE A 119 -3.65 -6.18 9.54
N VAL A 120 -3.11 -6.29 8.33
CA VAL A 120 -3.47 -7.38 7.39
C VAL A 120 -3.23 -8.77 8.00
N GLN A 121 -2.16 -8.94 8.79
CA GLN A 121 -1.88 -10.19 9.49
C GLN A 121 -2.86 -10.46 10.65
N MET A 122 -3.24 -9.43 11.40
CA MET A 122 -4.07 -9.53 12.61
C MET A 122 -5.57 -9.45 12.34
N ALA A 123 -5.97 -9.00 11.16
CA ALA A 123 -7.35 -8.77 10.77
C ALA A 123 -8.14 -10.09 10.72
N ASP A 124 -9.35 -10.04 11.28
CA ASP A 124 -10.34 -11.11 11.15
C ASP A 124 -11.50 -10.64 10.29
N LEU A 125 -11.67 -11.29 9.15
CA LEU A 125 -12.80 -11.13 8.26
C LEU A 125 -13.06 -12.47 7.59
N LYS A 126 -14.31 -12.92 7.61
CA LYS A 126 -14.70 -14.18 6.96
C LYS A 126 -14.87 -13.97 5.45
N PRO A 127 -14.74 -15.01 4.62
CA PRO A 127 -15.22 -14.95 3.24
C PRO A 127 -16.71 -14.58 3.18
N GLY A 128 -17.12 -13.82 2.17
CA GLY A 128 -18.47 -13.30 2.06
C GLY A 128 -18.64 -12.22 1.00
N SER A 129 -19.86 -11.73 0.84
CA SER A 129 -20.16 -10.58 -0.01
C SER A 129 -20.12 -9.30 0.83
N TYR A 130 -19.30 -8.34 0.39
CA TYR A 130 -19.07 -7.08 1.10
C TYR A 130 -19.33 -5.90 0.19
N ALA A 131 -19.74 -4.77 0.75
CA ALA A 131 -19.86 -3.53 0.00
C ALA A 131 -18.46 -3.04 -0.44
N ASN A 132 -18.31 -2.68 -1.71
CA ASN A 132 -17.11 -2.02 -2.20
C ASN A 132 -17.46 -0.89 -3.17
N GLY A 133 -17.83 0.27 -2.61
CA GLY A 133 -18.39 1.36 -3.39
C GLY A 133 -19.78 1.00 -3.91
N LYS A 134 -20.00 1.15 -5.22
CA LYS A 134 -21.32 0.88 -5.84
C LYS A 134 -21.56 -0.60 -6.15
N THR A 135 -20.52 -1.42 -6.14
CA THR A 135 -20.60 -2.83 -6.52
C THR A 135 -20.18 -3.71 -5.35
N PRO A 136 -20.91 -4.80 -5.05
CA PRO A 136 -20.46 -5.76 -4.05
C PRO A 136 -19.18 -6.46 -4.54
N PHE A 137 -18.35 -6.89 -3.59
CA PHE A 137 -17.17 -7.70 -3.82
C PHE A 137 -17.27 -9.01 -3.04
N THR A 138 -17.03 -10.14 -3.73
CA THR A 138 -16.99 -11.45 -3.10
C THR A 138 -15.58 -11.72 -2.58
N LEU A 139 -15.37 -11.52 -1.28
CA LEU A 139 -14.14 -11.88 -0.59
C LEU A 139 -14.08 -13.39 -0.38
N THR A 140 -12.93 -14.00 -0.65
CA THR A 140 -12.73 -15.45 -0.61
C THR A 140 -11.57 -15.79 0.33
N ALA A 141 -11.47 -17.05 0.74
CA ALA A 141 -10.32 -17.51 1.52
C ALA A 141 -8.99 -17.31 0.76
N ARG A 142 -9.01 -17.47 -0.57
CA ARG A 142 -7.82 -17.28 -1.42
C ARG A 142 -7.36 -15.82 -1.42
N HIS A 143 -8.29 -14.88 -1.44
CA HIS A 143 -7.97 -13.46 -1.27
C HIS A 143 -7.24 -13.22 0.06
N LEU A 144 -7.79 -13.73 1.17
CA LEU A 144 -7.22 -13.54 2.50
C LEU A 144 -5.83 -14.18 2.65
N ILE A 145 -5.60 -15.36 2.07
CA ILE A 145 -4.28 -16.00 2.05
C ILE A 145 -3.28 -15.11 1.30
N LEU A 146 -3.64 -14.63 0.12
CA LEU A 146 -2.75 -13.81 -0.70
C LEU A 146 -2.45 -12.44 -0.07
N LEU A 147 -3.44 -11.79 0.55
CA LEU A 147 -3.20 -10.54 1.28
C LEU A 147 -2.17 -10.72 2.40
N ARG A 148 -2.24 -11.83 3.14
CA ARG A 148 -1.27 -12.14 4.20
C ARG A 148 0.11 -12.55 3.66
N GLN A 149 0.18 -13.00 2.42
CA GLN A 149 1.44 -13.35 1.75
C GLN A 149 2.14 -12.14 1.13
N GLN A 150 1.51 -10.95 1.12
CA GLN A 150 2.07 -9.79 0.43
C GLN A 150 3.43 -9.36 0.98
N SER A 151 4.39 -9.15 0.07
CA SER A 151 5.70 -8.57 0.40
C SER A 151 5.58 -7.05 0.45
N TRP A 152 5.54 -6.48 1.66
CA TRP A 152 5.47 -5.04 1.86
C TRP A 152 6.86 -4.41 1.83
N MET A 153 7.01 -3.33 1.06
CA MET A 153 8.23 -2.54 1.02
C MET A 153 8.19 -1.44 2.09
N PRO A 154 9.26 -1.29 2.89
CA PRO A 154 9.42 -0.12 3.73
C PRO A 154 9.75 1.10 2.86
N LEU A 155 9.54 2.30 3.41
CA LEU A 155 9.64 3.56 2.65
C LEU A 155 11.03 3.74 2.02
N GLU A 156 12.08 3.31 2.70
CA GLU A 156 13.47 3.43 2.25
C GLU A 156 13.70 2.65 0.95
N MET A 157 13.00 1.52 0.76
CA MET A 157 13.10 0.70 -0.45
C MET A 157 12.35 1.31 -1.64
N LEU A 158 11.48 2.30 -1.41
CA LEU A 158 10.79 3.03 -2.48
C LEU A 158 11.68 4.09 -3.14
N GLY A 159 12.91 4.30 -2.64
CA GLY A 159 13.95 5.09 -3.31
C GLY A 159 13.79 6.61 -3.19
N MET A 160 12.90 7.08 -2.31
CA MET A 160 12.64 8.49 -2.03
C MET A 160 12.48 8.71 -0.53
N GLY A 161 13.11 9.76 0.00
CA GLY A 161 12.98 10.10 1.42
C GLY A 161 11.61 10.70 1.74
N ALA A 162 11.18 10.63 3.00
CA ALA A 162 9.90 11.18 3.43
C ALA A 162 9.70 12.66 3.06
N GLN A 163 10.76 13.47 3.16
CA GLN A 163 10.71 14.89 2.80
C GLN A 163 10.45 15.10 1.31
N ASP A 164 11.04 14.27 0.45
CA ASP A 164 10.86 14.34 -1.00
C ASP A 164 9.41 13.97 -1.38
N TYR A 165 8.84 12.93 -0.75
CA TYR A 165 7.43 12.58 -0.93
C TYR A 165 6.52 13.78 -0.63
N LEU A 166 6.72 14.39 0.54
CA LEU A 166 5.91 15.53 0.98
C LEU A 166 6.11 16.77 0.10
N ALA A 167 7.31 16.98 -0.43
CA ALA A 167 7.61 18.08 -1.35
C ALA A 167 6.88 17.92 -2.70
N GLU A 168 6.73 16.68 -3.17
CA GLU A 168 5.97 16.33 -4.37
C GLU A 168 4.44 16.25 -4.13
N GLY A 169 3.98 16.55 -2.91
CA GLY A 169 2.56 16.52 -2.54
C GLY A 169 2.01 15.13 -2.26
N TYR A 170 2.89 14.15 -2.03
CA TYR A 170 2.53 12.77 -1.70
C TYR A 170 2.79 12.45 -0.23
N TRP A 171 1.98 11.55 0.31
CA TRP A 171 2.18 10.96 1.62
C TRP A 171 3.14 9.77 1.53
N PRO A 172 4.11 9.65 2.44
CA PRO A 172 5.08 8.56 2.48
C PRO A 172 4.44 7.27 3.03
N THR A 173 3.62 6.62 2.21
CA THR A 173 2.84 5.43 2.59
C THR A 173 3.49 4.14 2.09
N PRO A 174 3.35 3.01 2.82
CA PRO A 174 3.90 1.74 2.37
C PRO A 174 3.17 1.20 1.14
N SER A 175 3.88 0.40 0.35
CA SER A 175 3.36 -0.29 -0.83
C SER A 175 3.81 -1.75 -0.81
N VAL A 176 3.00 -2.64 -1.39
CA VAL A 176 3.46 -3.98 -1.75
C VAL A 176 4.49 -3.88 -2.88
N ASP A 177 5.48 -4.77 -2.88
CA ASP A 177 6.47 -4.88 -3.95
C ASP A 177 5.80 -5.29 -5.27
N GLY A 178 5.68 -4.36 -6.22
CA GLY A 178 5.08 -4.63 -7.53
C GLY A 178 5.89 -5.57 -8.42
N LYS A 179 7.18 -5.77 -8.11
CA LYS A 179 8.06 -6.73 -8.78
C LYS A 179 7.94 -8.13 -8.18
N ARG A 180 7.81 -8.21 -6.86
CA ARG A 180 7.78 -9.47 -6.09
C ARG A 180 6.67 -9.46 -5.04
N PRO A 181 5.39 -9.42 -5.45
CA PRO A 181 4.29 -9.15 -4.53
C PRO A 181 4.01 -10.24 -3.50
N TYR A 182 4.54 -11.46 -3.66
CA TYR A 182 4.24 -12.61 -2.80
C TYR A 182 5.46 -13.40 -2.32
N GLY A 183 6.68 -12.87 -2.51
CA GLY A 183 7.91 -13.55 -2.15
C GLY A 183 9.15 -12.91 -2.76
N ASP A 184 10.07 -13.75 -3.22
CA ASP A 184 11.42 -13.37 -3.67
C ASP A 184 11.63 -13.56 -5.18
N PHE A 185 10.69 -14.21 -5.87
CA PHE A 185 10.78 -14.50 -7.30
C PHE A 185 9.97 -13.52 -8.15
N THR A 186 10.38 -13.31 -9.40
CA THR A 186 9.65 -12.43 -10.34
C THR A 186 8.40 -13.12 -10.92
N ASN A 187 8.29 -14.45 -10.85
CA ASN A 187 7.16 -15.19 -11.41
C ASN A 187 6.01 -15.31 -10.40
N TYR A 188 5.39 -14.17 -10.08
CA TYR A 188 4.38 -14.06 -9.02
C TYR A 188 3.22 -15.08 -9.12
N PRO A 189 2.72 -15.50 -10.31
CA PRO A 189 1.65 -16.50 -10.35
C PRO A 189 2.08 -17.86 -9.79
N VAL A 190 3.36 -18.21 -9.87
CA VAL A 190 3.86 -19.46 -9.27
C VAL A 190 3.89 -19.34 -7.75
N GLU A 191 4.34 -18.21 -7.20
CA GLU A 191 4.35 -17.98 -5.76
C GLU A 191 2.93 -17.94 -5.19
N MET A 192 1.97 -17.35 -5.92
CA MET A 192 0.55 -17.43 -5.57
C MET A 192 0.07 -18.88 -5.54
N ALA A 193 0.44 -19.70 -6.53
CA ALA A 193 0.06 -21.11 -6.54
C ALA A 193 0.63 -21.84 -5.32
N GLN A 194 1.90 -21.61 -4.96
CA GLN A 194 2.52 -22.19 -3.77
C GLN A 194 1.82 -21.75 -2.48
N ALA A 195 1.55 -20.45 -2.32
CA ALA A 195 0.86 -19.89 -1.15
C ALA A 195 -0.56 -20.46 -0.97
N LEU A 196 -1.23 -20.78 -2.09
CA LEU A 196 -2.57 -21.36 -2.11
C LEU A 196 -2.57 -22.89 -2.06
N GLY A 197 -1.41 -23.55 -2.01
CA GLY A 197 -1.31 -25.01 -2.03
C GLY A 197 -1.74 -25.66 -3.35
N LEU A 198 -1.65 -24.92 -4.47
CA LEU A 198 -2.02 -25.39 -5.79
C LEU A 198 -0.86 -26.11 -6.49
N PRO A 199 -1.12 -27.01 -7.47
CA PRO A 199 -0.08 -27.78 -8.13
C PRO A 199 0.93 -26.90 -8.89
N VAL A 200 2.21 -27.11 -8.59
CA VAL A 200 3.35 -26.48 -9.29
C VAL A 200 4.29 -27.59 -9.77
N ARG A 201 4.70 -27.53 -11.04
CA ARG A 201 5.60 -28.50 -11.65
C ARG A 201 7.03 -27.97 -11.69
N LYS A 202 7.98 -28.75 -11.16
CA LYS A 202 9.41 -28.50 -11.33
C LYS A 202 9.86 -29.05 -12.69
N GLN A 203 10.51 -28.20 -13.49
CA GLN A 203 11.13 -28.57 -14.75
C GLN A 203 12.55 -29.12 -14.52
N ALA A 204 13.13 -29.76 -15.54
CA ALA A 204 14.47 -30.33 -15.48
C ALA A 204 15.57 -29.30 -15.13
N ASN A 205 15.39 -28.05 -15.56
CA ASN A 205 16.27 -26.92 -15.24
C ASN A 205 16.04 -26.33 -13.83
N GLY A 206 15.19 -26.96 -13.01
CA GLY A 206 14.87 -26.51 -11.66
C GLY A 206 13.80 -25.42 -11.59
N SER A 207 13.38 -24.82 -12.72
CA SER A 207 12.34 -23.79 -12.73
C SER A 207 10.96 -24.38 -12.40
N LEU A 208 10.11 -23.52 -11.80
CA LEU A 208 8.76 -23.87 -11.42
C LEU A 208 7.76 -23.33 -12.45
N THR A 209 6.81 -24.16 -12.85
CA THR A 209 5.79 -23.82 -13.84
C THR A 209 4.40 -24.25 -13.40
N ILE A 210 3.40 -23.56 -13.93
CA ILE A 210 1.97 -23.83 -13.73
C ILE A 210 1.28 -23.88 -15.10
N PRO A 211 0.16 -24.64 -15.23
CA PRO A 211 -0.61 -24.65 -16.47
C PRO A 211 -1.10 -23.24 -16.88
N PRO A 212 -1.23 -22.94 -18.19
CA PRO A 212 -1.68 -21.63 -18.67
C PRO A 212 -3.05 -21.19 -18.11
N ALA A 213 -4.00 -22.13 -17.97
CA ALA A 213 -5.32 -21.84 -17.39
C ALA A 213 -5.20 -21.37 -15.93
N LEU A 214 -4.39 -22.06 -15.11
CA LEU A 214 -4.14 -21.65 -13.73
C LEU A 214 -3.43 -20.29 -13.67
N ARG A 215 -2.51 -20.02 -14.60
CA ARG A 215 -1.86 -18.70 -14.68
C ARG A 215 -2.87 -17.58 -14.89
N ALA A 216 -3.77 -17.71 -15.86
CA ALA A 216 -4.79 -16.70 -16.16
C ALA A 216 -5.73 -16.46 -14.96
N GLU A 217 -6.12 -17.55 -14.28
CA GLU A 217 -6.91 -17.48 -13.06
C GLU A 217 -6.18 -16.71 -11.94
N LEU A 218 -4.90 -17.01 -11.70
CA LEU A 218 -4.11 -16.34 -10.67
C LEU A 218 -3.81 -14.87 -11.01
N GLN A 219 -3.68 -14.52 -12.30
CA GLN A 219 -3.59 -13.12 -12.72
C GLN A 219 -4.87 -12.34 -12.40
N THR A 220 -6.03 -12.95 -12.64
CA THR A 220 -7.33 -12.37 -12.26
C THR A 220 -7.40 -12.18 -10.75
N LEU A 221 -7.01 -13.20 -9.99
CA LEU A 221 -7.00 -13.18 -8.53
C LEU A 221 -6.01 -12.12 -7.98
N HIS A 222 -4.88 -11.90 -8.65
CA HIS A 222 -3.90 -10.88 -8.30
C HIS A 222 -4.51 -9.48 -8.38
N HIS A 223 -5.20 -9.14 -9.47
CA HIS A 223 -5.90 -7.85 -9.58
C HIS A 223 -7.03 -7.70 -8.57
N GLN A 224 -7.70 -8.80 -8.20
CA GLN A 224 -8.72 -8.80 -7.14
C GLN A 224 -8.15 -8.54 -5.74
N THR A 225 -6.83 -8.59 -5.53
CA THR A 225 -6.24 -8.25 -4.23
C THR A 225 -6.41 -6.79 -3.84
N MET A 226 -6.55 -5.85 -4.79
CA MET A 226 -6.82 -4.45 -4.48
C MET A 226 -8.21 -4.25 -3.84
N PRO A 227 -9.33 -4.65 -4.50
CA PRO A 227 -10.63 -4.56 -3.86
C PRO A 227 -10.74 -5.45 -2.62
N ALA A 228 -10.03 -6.60 -2.56
CA ALA A 228 -9.98 -7.41 -1.34
C ALA A 228 -9.32 -6.67 -0.16
N LEU A 229 -8.18 -6.00 -0.39
CA LEU A 229 -7.54 -5.19 0.64
C LEU A 229 -8.42 -4.00 1.04
N GLN A 230 -9.09 -3.36 0.08
CA GLN A 230 -10.03 -2.27 0.37
C GLN A 230 -11.19 -2.71 1.26
N VAL A 231 -11.74 -3.91 1.02
CA VAL A 231 -12.77 -4.51 1.89
C VAL A 231 -12.19 -4.85 3.26
N LEU A 232 -11.01 -5.47 3.30
CA LEU A 232 -10.37 -5.89 4.55
C LEU A 232 -10.16 -4.69 5.49
N VAL A 233 -9.61 -3.58 4.99
CA VAL A 233 -9.36 -2.40 5.84
C VAL A 233 -10.63 -1.77 6.38
N ARG A 234 -11.74 -1.83 5.62
CA ARG A 234 -13.05 -1.25 6.03
C ARG A 234 -13.79 -2.13 7.03
N GLU A 235 -13.84 -3.43 6.78
CA GLU A 235 -14.82 -4.33 7.40
C GLU A 235 -14.21 -5.22 8.49
N ALA A 236 -12.89 -5.44 8.49
CA ALA A 236 -12.30 -6.40 9.40
C ALA A 236 -12.32 -5.95 10.87
N GLY A 237 -12.54 -6.92 11.74
CA GLY A 237 -12.21 -6.82 13.16
C GLY A 237 -10.73 -7.14 13.40
N LEU A 238 -10.30 -7.01 14.65
CA LEU A 238 -8.96 -7.39 15.08
C LEU A 238 -9.04 -8.63 15.97
N ARG A 239 -8.21 -9.65 15.69
CA ARG A 239 -8.02 -10.81 16.60
C ARG A 239 -7.24 -10.41 17.85
N ARG A 240 -6.31 -9.47 17.66
CA ARG A 240 -5.46 -8.86 18.68
C ARG A 240 -5.06 -7.46 18.20
N ASN A 241 -4.69 -6.59 19.12
CA ASN A 241 -4.24 -5.22 18.82
C ASN A 241 -2.76 -4.98 19.12
N THR A 242 -2.04 -5.98 19.61
CA THR A 242 -0.58 -5.94 19.80
C THR A 242 0.13 -6.52 18.58
N VAL A 243 1.11 -5.76 18.08
CA VAL A 243 1.91 -6.06 16.88
C VAL A 243 2.96 -7.12 17.17
#